data_AF-A0A1I6NY35-F1
#
_entry.id   AF-A0A1I6NY35-F1
#
_cell.length_a   1.000
_cell.length_b   1.000
_cell.length_c   1.000
_cell.angle_alpha   90.00
_cell.angle_beta   90.00
_cell.angle_gamma   90.00
#
_symmetry.space_group_name_H-M   'P 1'
#
loop_
_entity.id
_entity.type
_entity.pdbx_description
1 polymer ?
#
loop_
_entity_poly.entity_id
_entity_poly.type
_entity_poly.pdbx_seq_one_letter_code
_entity_poly.pdbx_strand_id
1 'polypeptide(L)'
;MAHAGASDVTAAGDSDFVEYLERHLAERGWTVHDFCEHSGLKPSVVFRWRKGYRPDIGNARIMARALGVPLLEVLVKAGRLSPEEAGAEVRILPELDSVPTQVLLREISARVERLESAAPAEAGV
;
A
#
# COMPACT_ATOMS: atom_id res chain seq x y z
N MET A 1 -24.84 -23.81 -1.49
CA MET A 1 -23.94 -23.38 -2.58
C MET A 1 -24.64 -22.32 -3.41
N ALA A 2 -24.25 -21.05 -3.22
CA ALA A 2 -24.52 -19.96 -4.15
C ALA A 2 -23.64 -18.77 -3.73
N HIS A 3 -22.44 -18.65 -4.32
CA HIS A 3 -21.66 -17.41 -4.28
C HIS A 3 -22.19 -16.53 -5.42
N ALA A 4 -22.99 -15.53 -5.08
CA ALA A 4 -23.49 -14.54 -6.02
C ALA A 4 -22.81 -13.19 -5.75
N GLY A 5 -22.14 -12.66 -6.77
CA GLY A 5 -22.08 -11.21 -7.03
C GLY A 5 -20.95 -10.42 -6.40
N ALA A 6 -19.71 -10.66 -6.79
CA ALA A 6 -18.60 -9.70 -6.65
C ALA A 6 -18.28 -9.06 -8.01
N SER A 7 -19.29 -8.48 -8.68
CA SER A 7 -19.16 -8.00 -10.06
C SER A 7 -19.33 -6.48 -10.22
N ASP A 8 -19.29 -5.69 -9.14
CA ASP A 8 -19.60 -4.25 -9.21
C ASP A 8 -18.42 -3.29 -8.92
N VAL A 9 -17.19 -3.79 -8.72
CA VAL A 9 -16.04 -2.93 -8.37
C VAL A 9 -15.27 -2.39 -9.60
N THR A 10 -15.50 -2.94 -10.80
CA THR A 10 -14.64 -2.67 -11.96
C THR A 10 -15.00 -1.42 -12.79
N ALA A 11 -16.06 -0.68 -12.44
CA ALA A 11 -16.55 0.46 -13.23
C ALA A 11 -16.04 1.86 -12.79
N ALA A 12 -15.25 1.97 -11.71
CA ALA A 12 -14.59 3.23 -11.31
C ALA A 12 -13.29 3.49 -12.11
N GLY A 13 -13.17 2.89 -13.29
CA GLY A 13 -11.89 2.49 -13.88
C GLY A 13 -11.06 3.58 -14.55
N ASP A 14 -11.63 4.70 -15.02
CA ASP A 14 -10.87 5.70 -15.78
C ASP A 14 -10.94 7.15 -15.26
N SER A 15 -12.10 7.61 -14.83
CA SER A 15 -12.31 8.97 -14.34
C SER A 15 -11.77 9.21 -12.92
N ASP A 16 -11.85 8.23 -12.02
CA ASP A 16 -11.55 8.41 -10.59
C ASP A 16 -10.07 8.80 -10.34
N PHE A 17 -9.11 8.21 -11.07
CA PHE A 17 -7.70 8.56 -10.90
C PHE A 17 -7.36 9.97 -11.40
N VAL A 18 -7.91 10.36 -12.56
CA VAL A 18 -7.63 11.68 -13.15
C VAL A 18 -8.27 12.75 -12.27
N GLU A 19 -9.53 12.56 -11.88
CA GLU A 19 -10.21 13.47 -10.95
C GLU A 19 -9.46 13.59 -9.62
N TYR A 20 -8.95 12.48 -9.08
CA TYR A 20 -8.11 12.46 -7.89
C TYR A 20 -6.86 13.33 -8.04
N LEU A 21 -6.14 13.20 -9.16
CA LEU A 21 -4.97 14.04 -9.45
C LEU A 21 -5.37 15.51 -9.61
N GLU A 22 -6.36 15.83 -10.44
CA GLU A 22 -6.80 17.21 -10.69
C GLU A 22 -7.24 17.90 -9.40
N ARG A 23 -7.95 17.20 -8.50
CA ARG A 23 -8.33 17.74 -7.19
C ARG A 23 -7.11 18.16 -6.38
N HIS A 24 -6.10 17.30 -6.28
CA HIS A 24 -4.88 17.63 -5.54
C HIS A 24 -4.08 18.79 -6.15
N LEU A 25 -4.09 18.91 -7.48
CA LEU A 25 -3.49 20.05 -8.17
C LEU A 25 -4.26 21.33 -7.86
N ALA A 26 -5.59 21.29 -7.96
CA ALA A 26 -6.47 22.43 -7.67
C ALA A 26 -6.34 22.93 -6.23
N GLU A 27 -6.31 22.03 -5.24
CA GLU A 27 -6.10 22.35 -3.82
C GLU A 27 -4.79 23.11 -3.57
N ARG A 28 -3.78 22.89 -4.42
CA ARG A 28 -2.46 23.52 -4.32
C ARG A 28 -2.32 24.75 -5.24
N GLY A 29 -3.32 25.03 -6.07
CA GLY A 29 -3.21 26.02 -7.14
C GLY A 29 -2.15 25.65 -8.19
N TRP A 30 -1.86 24.36 -8.36
CA TRP A 30 -0.84 23.87 -9.28
C TRP A 30 -1.42 23.58 -10.66
N THR A 31 -0.64 23.88 -11.68
CA THR A 31 -0.83 23.33 -13.02
C THR A 31 -0.15 21.97 -13.15
N VAL A 32 -0.40 21.25 -14.25
CA VAL A 32 0.37 20.05 -14.60
C VAL A 32 1.86 20.36 -14.74
N HIS A 33 2.20 21.54 -15.24
CA HIS A 33 3.59 21.96 -15.37
C HIS A 33 4.23 22.07 -13.98
N ASP A 34 3.57 22.75 -13.04
CA ASP A 34 4.07 22.88 -11.66
C ASP A 34 4.22 21.52 -10.98
N PHE A 35 3.26 20.61 -11.20
CA PHE A 35 3.38 19.25 -10.72
C PHE A 35 4.58 18.50 -11.31
N CYS A 36 4.85 18.66 -12.61
CA CYS A 36 6.01 18.04 -13.25
C CYS A 36 7.32 18.60 -12.69
N GLU A 37 7.40 19.91 -12.48
CA GLU A 37 8.57 20.56 -11.85
C GLU A 37 8.80 20.07 -10.42
N HIS A 38 7.74 19.97 -9.61
CA HIS A 38 7.85 19.51 -8.22
C HIS A 38 8.15 18.02 -8.10
N SER A 39 7.59 17.20 -8.99
CA SER A 39 7.73 15.74 -8.93
C SER A 39 8.94 15.21 -9.69
N GLY A 40 9.48 15.96 -10.65
CA GLY A 40 10.47 15.49 -11.62
C GLY A 40 9.89 14.54 -12.68
N LEU A 41 8.57 14.36 -12.73
CA LEU A 41 7.92 13.56 -13.78
C LEU A 41 7.91 14.32 -15.10
N LYS A 42 8.12 13.60 -16.19
CA LYS A 42 8.02 14.18 -17.54
C LYS A 42 6.55 14.51 -17.85
N PRO A 43 6.24 15.68 -18.44
CA PRO A 43 4.88 16.03 -18.83
C PRO A 43 4.19 14.96 -19.69
N SER A 44 4.92 14.30 -20.60
CA SER A 44 4.39 13.24 -21.45
C SER A 44 3.85 12.03 -20.68
N VAL A 45 4.39 11.75 -19.48
CA VAL A 45 3.88 10.69 -18.59
C VAL A 45 2.54 11.12 -18.00
N VAL A 46 2.45 12.35 -17.48
CA VAL A 46 1.24 12.87 -16.84
C VAL A 46 0.11 13.07 -17.87
N PHE A 47 0.42 13.57 -19.06
CA PHE A 47 -0.54 13.66 -20.16
C PHE A 47 -1.10 12.30 -20.57
N ARG A 48 -0.28 11.25 -20.50
CA ARG A 48 -0.73 9.89 -20.81
C ARG A 48 -1.75 9.40 -19.77
N TRP A 49 -1.63 9.80 -18.51
CA TRP A 49 -2.63 9.44 -17.49
C TRP A 49 -4.02 10.02 -17.79
N ARG A 50 -4.05 11.27 -18.27
CA ARG A 50 -5.29 11.92 -18.75
C ARG A 50 -5.90 11.24 -19.98
N LYS A 51 -5.19 10.30 -20.62
CA LYS A 51 -5.67 9.46 -21.73
C LYS A 51 -6.08 8.05 -21.29
N GLY A 52 -6.29 7.83 -19.99
CA GLY A 52 -6.74 6.54 -19.42
C GLY A 52 -5.59 5.64 -18.95
N TYR A 53 -4.33 5.99 -19.19
CA TYR A 53 -3.23 5.19 -18.65
C TYR A 53 -3.09 5.41 -17.14
N ARG A 54 -2.48 4.44 -16.46
CA ARG A 54 -2.25 4.50 -15.00
C ARG A 54 -0.77 4.52 -14.67
N PRO A 55 -0.37 5.25 -13.61
CA PRO A 55 1.00 5.15 -13.13
C PRO A 55 1.33 3.69 -12.79
N ASP A 56 2.56 3.29 -13.10
CA ASP A 56 3.17 2.15 -12.45
C ASP A 56 3.56 2.49 -11.01
N ILE A 57 4.06 1.52 -10.25
CA ILE A 57 4.43 1.70 -8.84
C ILE A 57 5.53 2.76 -8.67
N GLY A 58 6.49 2.84 -9.60
CA GLY A 58 7.58 3.80 -9.53
C GLY A 58 7.08 5.24 -9.67
N ASN A 59 6.25 5.48 -10.68
CA ASN A 59 5.62 6.77 -10.93
C ASN A 59 4.60 7.13 -9.84
N ALA A 60 3.83 6.17 -9.33
CA ALA A 60 2.92 6.37 -8.20
C ALA A 60 3.69 6.80 -6.94
N ARG A 61 4.87 6.23 -6.69
CA ARG A 61 5.75 6.63 -5.57
C ARG A 61 6.27 8.06 -5.73
N ILE A 62 6.62 8.46 -6.94
CA ILE A 62 7.06 9.83 -7.22
C ILE A 62 5.89 10.80 -6.99
N MET A 63 4.71 10.51 -7.55
CA MET A 63 3.49 11.30 -7.35
C MET A 63 3.12 11.40 -5.86
N ALA A 64 3.10 10.29 -5.12
CA ALA A 64 2.75 10.25 -3.70
C ALA A 64 3.65 11.18 -2.88
N ARG A 65 4.97 11.15 -3.13
CA ARG A 65 5.92 12.06 -2.47
C ARG A 65 5.69 13.52 -2.84
N ALA A 66 5.47 13.82 -4.12
CA ALA A 66 5.25 15.18 -4.60
C ALA A 66 3.95 15.80 -4.05
N LEU A 67 2.91 14.99 -3.90
CA LEU A 67 1.63 15.43 -3.35
C LEU A 67 1.57 15.36 -1.82
N GLY A 68 2.50 14.65 -1.17
CA GLY A 68 2.50 14.46 0.28
C GLY A 68 1.39 13.54 0.77
N VAL A 69 1.02 12.53 -0.02
CA VAL A 69 -0.05 11.56 0.28
C VAL A 69 0.51 10.15 0.44
N PRO A 70 -0.18 9.22 1.14
CA PRO A 70 0.24 7.83 1.25
C PRO A 70 0.35 7.13 -0.11
N LEU A 71 1.43 6.36 -0.34
CA LEU A 71 1.60 5.61 -1.59
C LEU A 71 0.46 4.62 -1.84
N LEU A 72 -0.01 3.94 -0.80
CA LEU A 72 -1.09 2.96 -0.92
C LEU A 72 -2.38 3.62 -1.44
N GLU A 73 -2.68 4.85 -1.01
CA GLU A 73 -3.83 5.62 -1.52
C GLU A 73 -3.71 5.86 -3.03
N VAL A 74 -2.54 6.29 -3.50
CA VAL A 74 -2.29 6.52 -4.94
C VAL A 74 -2.42 5.22 -5.73
N LEU A 75 -1.92 4.09 -5.20
CA LEU A 75 -2.02 2.79 -5.85
C LEU A 75 -3.47 2.30 -5.93
N VAL A 76 -4.26 2.52 -4.88
CA VAL A 76 -5.70 2.21 -4.88
C VAL A 76 -6.42 3.06 -5.91
N LYS A 77 -6.19 4.39 -5.89
CA LYS A 77 -6.80 5.30 -6.86
C LYS A 77 -6.36 5.05 -8.30
N ALA A 78 -5.15 4.54 -8.51
CA ALA A 78 -4.66 4.12 -9.81
C ALA A 78 -5.17 2.73 -10.25
N GLY A 79 -5.96 2.03 -9.42
CA GLY A 79 -6.46 0.68 -9.70
C GLY A 79 -5.36 -0.39 -9.72
N ARG A 80 -4.23 -0.12 -9.04
CA ARG A 80 -3.09 -1.05 -8.93
C ARG A 80 -3.16 -1.94 -7.69
N LEU A 81 -4.06 -1.60 -6.76
CA LEU A 81 -4.27 -2.27 -5.49
C LEU A 81 -5.74 -2.10 -5.11
N SER A 82 -6.37 -3.10 -4.50
CA SER A 82 -7.67 -2.92 -3.88
C SER A 82 -7.55 -2.26 -2.49
N PRO A 83 -8.62 -1.63 -1.97
CA PRO A 83 -8.62 -1.13 -0.58
C PRO A 83 -8.32 -2.21 0.46
N GLU A 84 -8.80 -3.43 0.22
CA GLU A 84 -8.57 -4.59 1.09
C GLU A 84 -7.10 -5.01 1.08
N GLU A 85 -6.47 -5.07 -0.11
CA GLU A 85 -5.04 -5.34 -0.24
C GLU A 85 -4.18 -4.25 0.42
N ALA A 86 -4.59 -2.98 0.31
CA ALA A 86 -3.92 -1.86 0.97
C ALA A 86 -4.01 -1.91 2.50
N GLY A 87 -5.09 -2.47 3.04
CA GLY A 87 -5.31 -2.63 4.47
C GLY A 87 -4.74 -3.92 5.08
N ALA A 88 -4.17 -4.81 4.27
CA ALA A 88 -3.68 -6.10 4.74
C ALA A 88 -2.46 -5.95 5.68
N GLU A 89 -2.46 -6.70 6.78
CA GLU A 89 -1.30 -6.79 7.68
C GLU A 89 -0.19 -7.61 6.98
N VAL A 90 0.81 -6.93 6.43
CA VAL A 90 1.95 -7.59 5.79
C VAL A 90 2.99 -7.94 6.85
N ARG A 91 3.16 -9.24 7.09
CA ARG A 91 4.26 -9.76 7.90
C ARG A 91 5.44 -10.12 7.00
N ILE A 92 6.47 -9.28 7.01
CA ILE A 92 7.75 -9.61 6.38
C ILE A 92 8.53 -10.42 7.41
N LEU A 93 8.56 -11.74 7.21
CA LEU A 93 9.41 -12.62 8.01
C LEU A 93 10.86 -12.45 7.53
N PRO A 94 11.82 -12.17 8.43
CA PRO A 94 13.22 -12.22 8.06
C PRO A 94 13.58 -13.64 7.66
N GLU A 95 14.49 -13.78 6.69
CA GLU A 95 15.11 -15.07 6.40
C GLU A 95 15.88 -15.51 7.65
N LEU A 96 15.67 -16.76 8.10
CA LEU A 96 16.26 -17.26 9.35
C LEU A 96 17.79 -17.10 9.36
N ASP A 97 18.42 -17.36 8.22
CA ASP A 97 19.87 -17.32 8.04
C ASP A 97 20.44 -15.89 8.11
N SER A 98 19.59 -14.87 7.96
CA SER A 98 19.96 -13.45 8.11
C SER A 98 19.93 -12.97 9.57
N VAL A 99 19.33 -13.75 10.47
CA VAL A 99 19.20 -13.40 11.88
C VAL A 99 20.36 -14.01 12.67
N PRO A 100 21.15 -13.21 13.44
CA PRO A 100 22.24 -13.76 14.24
C PRO A 100 21.75 -14.85 15.20
N THR A 101 22.48 -15.98 15.28
CA THR A 101 22.09 -17.16 16.08
C THR A 101 21.75 -16.82 17.54
N GLN A 102 22.47 -15.88 18.15
CA GLN A 102 22.22 -15.45 19.53
C GLN A 102 20.87 -14.75 19.70
N VAL A 103 20.42 -14.01 18.70
CA VAL A 103 19.09 -13.38 18.69
C VAL A 103 18.00 -14.45 18.58
N LEU A 104 18.23 -15.46 17.73
CA LEU A 104 17.30 -16.59 17.59
C LEU A 104 17.19 -17.39 18.89
N LEU A 105 18.31 -17.76 19.52
CA LEU A 105 18.31 -18.50 20.78
C LEU A 105 17.60 -17.74 21.91
N ARG A 106 17.82 -16.42 21.99
CA ARG A 106 17.13 -15.55 22.95
C ARG A 106 15.62 -15.54 22.73
N GLU A 107 15.17 -15.37 21.49
CA GLU A 107 13.74 -15.35 21.16
C GLU A 107 13.08 -16.71 21.40
N ILE A 108 13.75 -17.82 21.03
CA ILE A 108 13.25 -19.17 21.29
C ILE A 108 13.08 -19.40 22.80
N SER A 109 14.09 -19.03 23.61
CA SER A 109 14.01 -19.14 25.06
C SER A 109 12.82 -18.35 25.63
N ALA A 110 12.65 -17.10 25.21
CA ALA A 110 11.53 -16.26 25.64
C ALA A 110 10.14 -16.78 25.18
N ARG A 111 10.06 -17.51 24.08
CA ARG A 111 8.81 -18.17 23.64
C ARG A 111 8.48 -19.38 24.50
N VAL A 112 9.49 -20.20 24.82
CA VAL A 112 9.33 -21.36 25.70
C VAL A 112 8.81 -20.90 27.07
N GLU A 113 9.45 -19.91 27.68
CA GLU A 113 9.04 -19.35 28.97
C GLU A 113 7.59 -18.80 28.95
N ARG A 114 7.21 -18.08 27.89
CA ARG A 114 5.83 -17.57 27.73
C ARG A 114 4.80 -18.69 27.60
N LEU A 115 5.13 -19.77 26.89
CA LEU A 115 4.24 -20.92 26.73
C LEU A 115 4.11 -21.69 28.05
N GLU A 116 5.22 -21.91 28.75
CA GLU A 116 5.22 -22.57 30.06
C GLU A 116 4.47 -21.76 31.12
N SER A 117 4.55 -20.43 31.07
CA SER A 117 3.83 -19.53 31.99
C SER A 117 2.35 -19.36 31.65
N ALA A 118 1.95 -19.59 30.39
CA ALA A 118 0.56 -19.48 29.92
C ALA A 118 -0.22 -20.79 30.01
N ALA A 119 0.43 -21.91 30.33
CA ALA A 119 -0.26 -23.15 30.68
C ALA A 119 -1.08 -22.92 31.95
N PRO A 120 -2.42 -23.10 31.93
CA PRO A 120 -3.22 -22.96 33.15
C PRO A 120 -2.75 -24.01 34.16
N ALA A 121 -2.70 -23.61 35.44
CA ALA A 121 -2.55 -24.55 36.55
C ALA A 121 -3.60 -25.66 36.38
N GLU A 122 -3.12 -26.85 36.01
CA GLU A 122 -3.92 -28.06 35.86
C GLU A 122 -4.89 -28.20 37.05
N ALA A 123 -6.15 -28.42 36.69
CA ALA A 123 -7.27 -28.86 37.51
C ALA A 123 -6.83 -29.56 38.81
N GLY A 124 -6.80 -28.79 39.90
CA GLY A 124 -6.58 -29.29 41.25
C GLY A 124 -7.91 -29.47 41.98
N VAL A 125 -8.36 -30.74 42.02
CA VAL A 125 -9.29 -31.39 42.98
C VAL A 125 -10.76 -31.02 42.92
#